data_AF-A0A3N5UJT1-F1
#
_entry.id   AF-A0A3N5UJT1-F1
#
_cell.length_a   1.000
_cell.length_b   1.000
_cell.length_c   1.000
_cell.angle_alpha   90.00
_cell.angle_beta   90.00
_cell.angle_gamma   90.00
#
_symmetry.space_group_name_H-M   'P 1'
#
loop_
_entity.id
_entity.type
_entity.pdbx_description
1 polymer ?
#
loop_
_entity_poly.entity_id
_entity_poly.type
_entity_poly.pdbx_seq_one_letter_code
_entity_poly.pdbx_strand_id
1 'polypeptide(L)' 'MLRDEIIKYLHALNEKLRRRNVKGEICLYGGAVMCLVYDARPSTKDVDAIFQPADILREAAREIANEYELSDNWLNDGV' A
#
# COMPACT_ATOMS: atom_id res chain seq x y z
N MET A 1 -9.53 2.03 -5.86
CA MET A 1 -8.80 0.77 -5.62
C MET A 1 -9.76 -0.29 -5.12
N LEU A 2 -9.97 -1.32 -5.92
CA LEU A 2 -10.68 -2.55 -5.58
C LEU A 2 -9.81 -3.44 -4.68
N ARG A 3 -10.45 -4.41 -4.02
CA ARG A 3 -9.78 -5.39 -3.15
C ARG A 3 -8.55 -6.04 -3.81
N ASP A 4 -8.71 -6.55 -5.02
CA ASP A 4 -7.64 -7.27 -5.72
C ASP A 4 -6.51 -6.35 -6.20
N GLU A 5 -6.83 -5.08 -6.48
CA GLU A 5 -5.83 -4.06 -6.79
C GLU A 5 -4.96 -3.77 -5.55
N ILE A 6 -5.58 -3.60 -4.38
CA ILE A 6 -4.84 -3.37 -3.12
C ILE A 6 -3.87 -4.53 -2.85
N ILE A 7 -4.35 -5.77 -2.97
CA ILE A 7 -3.52 -6.98 -2.78
C ILE A 7 -2.38 -7.01 -3.81
N LYS A 8 -2.67 -6.75 -5.08
CA LYS A 8 -1.67 -6.69 -6.15
C LYS A 8 -0.55 -5.70 -5.83
N TYR A 9 -0.89 -4.48 -5.42
CA TYR A 9 0.12 -3.45 -5.14
C TYR A 9 0.91 -3.71 -3.86
N LEU A 10 0.29 -4.28 -2.82
CA LEU A 10 1.00 -4.72 -1.62
C LEU A 10 2.01 -5.84 -1.94
N HIS A 11 1.68 -6.77 -2.84
CA HIS A 11 2.64 -7.77 -3.33
C HIS A 11 3.76 -7.14 -4.15
N ALA A 12 3.45 -6.20 -5.04
CA ALA A 12 4.47 -5.49 -5.81
C ALA A 12 5.44 -4.72 -4.89
N LEU A 13 4.90 -4.06 -3.85
CA LEU A 13 5.67 -3.40 -2.81
C LEU A 13 6.57 -4.38 -2.05
N ASN A 14 6.05 -5.56 -1.68
CA ASN A 14 6.85 -6.61 -1.06
C ASN A 14 8.02 -7.05 -1.95
N GLU A 15 7.80 -7.20 -3.26
CA GLU A 15 8.88 -7.56 -4.19
C GLU A 15 9.96 -6.49 -4.30
N LYS A 16 9.59 -5.20 -4.25
CA LYS A 16 10.54 -4.09 -4.18
C LYS A 16 11.38 -4.16 -2.91
N LEU A 17 10.76 -4.34 -1.74
CA LEU A 17 11.46 -4.46 -0.47
C LEU A 17 12.38 -5.70 -0.43
N ARG A 18 11.90 -6.82 -0.97
CA ARG A 18 12.68 -8.07 -1.09
C ARG A 18 13.95 -7.88 -1.91
N ARG A 19 13.88 -7.20 -3.07
CA ARG A 19 15.05 -6.89 -3.92
C ARG A 19 16.08 -6.00 -3.21
N ARG A 20 15.62 -5.16 -2.29
CA ARG A 20 16.47 -4.28 -1.46
C ARG A 20 16.99 -4.96 -0.19
N ASN A 21 16.61 -6.22 0.07
CA ASN A 21 16.89 -6.94 1.32
C ASN A 21 16.40 -6.18 2.57
N VAL A 22 15.24 -5.52 2.44
CA VAL A 22 14.59 -4.76 3.53
C VAL A 22 13.37 -5.52 4.01
N LYS A 23 13.24 -5.66 5.33
CA LYS A 23 12.00 -6.09 5.97
C LYS A 23 11.21 -4.87 6.38
N GLY A 24 10.01 -4.72 5.82
CA GLY A 24 9.06 -3.68 6.20
C GLY A 24 7.86 -4.26 6.94
N GLU A 25 7.21 -3.43 7.74
CA GLU A 25 5.96 -3.72 8.42
C GLU A 25 4.92 -2.68 8.01
N ILE A 26 3.68 -3.12 7.77
CA ILE A 26 2.56 -2.27 7.37
C ILE A 26 1.36 -2.67 8.20
N CYS A 27 0.78 -1.71 8.92
CA CYS A 27 -0.47 -1.84 9.64
C CYS A 27 -1.54 -1.05 8.89
N LEU A 28 -2.55 -1.74 8.34
CA LEU A 28 -3.60 -1.13 7.53
C LEU A 28 -4.72 -0.56 8.41
N TYR A 29 -5.29 0.55 7.96
CA TYR A 29 -6.40 1.23 8.62
C TYR A 29 -7.51 1.60 7.63
N GLY A 30 -8.59 2.15 8.18
CA GLY A 30 -9.60 2.88 7.43
C GLY A 30 -10.23 2.11 6.27
N GLY A 31 -10.29 2.78 5.12
CA GLY A 31 -10.99 2.28 3.94
C GLY A 31 -10.44 0.96 3.40
N ALA A 32 -9.12 0.76 3.49
CA ALA A 32 -8.47 -0.46 3.03
C ALA A 32 -8.88 -1.68 3.85
N VAL A 33 -9.00 -1.55 5.18
CA VAL A 33 -9.45 -2.64 6.06
C VAL A 33 -10.91 -2.99 5.78
N MET A 34 -11.76 -1.97 5.54
CA MET A 34 -13.17 -2.18 5.19
C MET A 34 -13.33 -2.98 3.88
N CYS A 35 -12.43 -2.80 2.91
CA CYS A 35 -12.42 -3.57 1.67
C CYS A 35 -11.81 -4.97 1.81
N LEU A 36 -10.70 -5.11 2.54
CA LEU A 36 -9.92 -6.36 2.57
C LEU A 36 -10.47 -7.41 3.54
N VAL A 37 -10.92 -6.96 4.72
CA VAL A 37 -11.24 -7.81 5.87
C VAL A 37 -12.75 -7.94 6.05
N TYR A 38 -13.46 -6.82 6.01
CA TYR A 38 -14.89 -6.79 6.35
C TYR A 38 -15.82 -6.91 5.14
N ASP A 39 -15.30 -6.81 3.91
CA ASP A 39 -16.10 -6.77 2.67
C ASP A 39 -17.27 -5.77 2.75
N ALA A 40 -17.06 -4.67 3.48
CA ALA A 40 -18.12 -3.71 3.80
C ALA A 40 -18.39 -2.73 2.66
N ARG A 41 -17.41 -2.56 1.75
CA ARG A 41 -17.53 -1.75 0.53
C ARG A 41 -16.55 -2.24 -0.55
N PRO A 42 -16.88 -2.06 -1.84
CA PRO A 42 -16.11 -2.65 -2.93
C PRO A 42 -14.77 -1.95 -3.21
N SER A 43 -14.60 -0.69 -2.79
CA SER A 43 -13.40 0.09 -3.11
C SER A 43 -13.06 1.17 -2.10
N THR A 44 -11.80 1.61 -2.13
CA THR A 44 -11.27 2.77 -1.42
C THR A 44 -10.44 3.64 -2.36
N LYS A 45 -10.24 4.92 -2.04
CA LYS A 45 -9.43 5.84 -2.86
C LYS A 45 -7.94 5.51 -2.75
N ASP A 46 -7.52 5.19 -1.53
CA ASP A 46 -6.15 5.01 -1.07
C ASP A 46 -6.11 3.94 0.03
N VAL A 47 -4.89 3.55 0.38
CA VAL A 47 -4.54 2.61 1.44
C VAL A 47 -3.93 3.39 2.61
N ASP A 48 -4.74 3.63 3.64
CA ASP A 48 -4.27 4.20 4.90
C ASP A 48 -3.48 3.16 5.69
N ALA A 49 -2.23 3.46 6.04
CA ALA A 49 -1.38 2.52 6.76
C ALA A 49 -0.26 3.18 7.55
N ILE A 50 0.02 2.70 8.76
CA ILE A 50 1.30 3.02 9.44
C ILE A 50 2.33 2.00 9.01
N PHE A 51 3.52 2.42 8.62
CA PHE A 51 4.55 1.51 8.15
C PHE A 51 5.98 1.90 8.54
N GLN A 52 6.84 0.90 8.64
CA GLN A 52 8.24 1.06 9.04
C GLN A 52 9.13 0.08 8.26
N PRO A 53 10.31 0.48 7.74
CA PRO A 53 10.92 1.83 7.72
C PRO A 53 10.20 2.82 6.79
N ALA A 54 9.75 3.95 7.34
CA ALA A 54 8.87 4.89 6.64
C ALA A 54 9.46 5.41 5.33
N ASP A 55 10.73 5.86 5.33
CA ASP A 55 11.35 6.45 4.14
C ASP A 55 11.50 5.44 2.99
N ILE A 56 11.92 4.21 3.31
CA ILE A 56 12.10 3.15 2.32
C ILE A 56 10.74 2.72 1.74
N LEU A 57 9.73 2.59 2.59
CA LEU A 57 8.38 2.24 2.15
C LEU A 57 7.73 3.36 1.32
N ARG A 58 7.90 4.63 1.68
CA ARG A 58 7.42 5.76 0.86
C ARG A 58 8.10 5.80 -0.50
N GLU A 59 9.41 5.58 -0.56
CA GLU A 59 10.14 5.51 -1.82
C GLU A 59 9.63 4.35 -2.69
N ALA A 60 9.53 3.16 -2.11
CA ALA A 60 9.03 1.99 -2.83
C ALA A 60 7.56 2.18 -3.28
N ALA A 61 6.72 2.81 -2.45
CA ALA A 61 5.34 3.13 -2.81
C ALA A 61 5.24 4.10 -3.99
N ARG A 62 6.11 5.12 -4.07
CA ARG A 62 6.18 6.02 -5.23
C ARG A 62 6.61 5.29 -6.50
N GLU A 63 7.54 4.34 -6.40
CA GLU A 63 7.88 3.50 -7.55
C GLU A 63 6.68 2.69 -8.04
N ILE A 64 5.90 2.11 -7.13
CA ILE A 64 4.65 1.41 -7.49
C ILE A 64 3.65 2.39 -8.10
N ALA A 65 3.55 3.63 -7.58
CA ALA A 65 2.66 4.64 -8.14
C ALA A 65 3.00 4.93 -9.61
N ASN A 66 4.29 5.12 -9.90
CA ASN A 66 4.78 5.35 -11.26
C ASN A 66 4.57 4.13 -12.17
N GLU A 67 4.79 2.92 -11.68
CA GLU A 67 4.66 1.68 -12.47
C GLU A 67 3.20 1.35 -12.84
N TYR A 68 2.26 1.72 -11.99
CA TYR A 68 0.84 1.38 -12.14
C TYR A 68 -0.08 2.59 -12.37
N GLU A 69 0.51 3.76 -12.66
CA GLU A 69 -0.21 5.03 -12.89
C GLU A 69 -1.18 5.39 -11.73
N LEU A 70 -0.74 5.16 -10.49
CA LEU A 70 -1.51 5.49 -9.30
C LEU A 70 -1.19 6.91 -8.83
N SER A 71 -2.03 7.42 -7.92
CA SER A 71 -1.67 8.61 -7.15
C SER A 71 -0.41 8.35 -6.31
N ASP A 72 0.49 9.33 -6.21
CA ASP A 72 1.67 9.29 -5.32
C ASP A 72 1.32 8.97 -3.86
N ASN A 73 0.07 9.24 -3.46
CA ASN A 73 -0.44 9.00 -2.12
C ASN A 73 -1.35 7.76 -2.02
N TRP A 74 -1.23 6.79 -2.94
CA TRP A 74 -2.05 5.57 -2.91
C TRP A 74 -1.80 4.72 -1.66
N LEU A 75 -0.60 4.79 -1.09
CA LEU A 75 -0.25 4.26 0.24
C LEU A 75 0.16 5.45 1.11
N ASN A 76 -0.63 5.75 2.13
CA ASN A 76 -0.49 6.95 2.94
C ASN A 76 -0.37 6.60 4.42
N ASP A 77 0.59 7.20 5.14
CA ASP A 77 0.71 7.08 6.58
C ASP A 77 0.00 8.15 7.40
N GLY A 78 -0.75 9.03 6.74
CA GLY A 78 -1.62 10.01 7.41
C GLY A 78 -0.85 11.11 8.14
N VAL A 79 0.45 11.25 7.86
CA VAL A 79 1.38 12.24 8.41
C VAL A 79 1.95 13.12 7.31
#